data_AF-A0A7J4DWU8-F1
#
_entry.id   AF-A0A7J4DWU8-F1
#
_cell.length_a   1.000
_cell.length_b   1.000
_cell.length_c   1.000
_cell.angle_alpha   90.00
_cell.angle_beta   90.00
_cell.angle_gamma   90.00
#
_symmetry.space_group_name_H-M   'P 1'
#
loop_
_entity.id
_entity.type
_entity.pdbx_description
1 polymer ?
#
loop_
_entity_poly.entity_id
_entity_poly.type
_entity_poly.pdbx_seq_one_letter_code
_entity_poly.pdbx_strand_id
1 'polypeptide(L)'
;KLCATQDQVRVLELFEHYFDRKRDRKAVVITADRVYMMASAYLLEKKEKMSEEQLEFVVLYGGPVLCRHVQRIYNQLKVYGRDDLIGQLRLSWERYCNPTPIPCPRCGFRALTPDLVCMVCGYEADENEIKKAIDFEQKIREFVEMYDRASVEEAIERGYVLVGETIKPPSAKREPYDIELRLSKNEKELMRRLLSEKRVG
;
A
#
# COMPACT_ATOMS: atom_id res chain seq x y z
N LYS A 1 -37.37 10.66 0.23
CA LYS A 1 -37.77 9.40 -0.44
C LYS A 1 -36.96 9.29 -1.73
N LEU A 2 -35.83 8.60 -1.70
CA LEU A 2 -35.03 8.33 -2.90
C LEU A 2 -35.64 7.11 -3.57
N CYS A 3 -36.33 7.33 -4.69
CA CYS A 3 -36.80 6.24 -5.54
C CYS A 3 -35.60 5.77 -6.36
N ALA A 4 -35.22 4.50 -6.19
CA ALA A 4 -34.22 3.88 -7.07
C ALA A 4 -34.69 4.03 -8.52
N THR A 5 -33.78 4.35 -9.43
CA THR A 5 -34.13 4.41 -10.86
C THR A 5 -34.53 3.02 -11.34
N GLN A 6 -35.39 2.94 -12.35
CA GLN A 6 -35.96 1.69 -12.86
C GLN A 6 -34.89 0.65 -13.26
N ASP A 7 -33.70 1.13 -13.64
CA ASP A 7 -32.53 0.29 -13.94
C ASP A 7 -31.87 -0.29 -12.68
N GLN A 8 -31.84 0.43 -11.56
CA GLN A 8 -31.30 -0.07 -10.29
C GLN A 8 -32.20 -1.14 -9.68
N VAL A 9 -33.52 -0.99 -9.83
CA VAL A 9 -34.50 -2.01 -9.44
C VAL A 9 -34.36 -3.24 -10.32
N ARG A 10 -34.22 -3.08 -11.65
CA ARG A 10 -34.00 -4.20 -12.57
C ARG A 10 -32.72 -4.99 -12.31
N VAL A 11 -31.63 -4.31 -11.96
CA VAL A 11 -30.37 -4.98 -11.61
C VAL A 11 -30.57 -5.80 -10.33
N LEU A 12 -31.24 -5.27 -9.31
CA LEU A 12 -31.53 -6.01 -8.09
C LEU A 12 -32.51 -7.18 -8.31
N GLU A 13 -33.55 -7.00 -9.15
CA GLU A 13 -34.51 -8.06 -9.52
C GLU A 13 -33.86 -9.19 -10.34
N LEU A 14 -32.95 -8.85 -11.27
CA LEU A 14 -32.16 -9.85 -12.00
C LEU A 14 -31.27 -10.67 -11.06
N PHE A 15 -30.78 -10.05 -9.98
CA PHE A 15 -29.96 -10.73 -8.99
C PHE A 15 -30.79 -11.68 -8.14
N GLU A 16 -31.94 -11.25 -7.61
CA GLU A 16 -32.82 -12.11 -6.80
C GLU A 16 -33.27 -13.35 -7.57
N HIS A 17 -33.60 -13.20 -8.86
CA HIS A 17 -34.03 -14.30 -9.70
C HIS A 17 -32.89 -15.28 -10.05
N TYR A 18 -31.63 -14.83 -10.04
CA TYR A 18 -30.46 -15.68 -10.29
C TYR A 18 -30.07 -16.51 -9.06
N PHE A 19 -30.29 -15.99 -7.85
CA PHE A 19 -29.92 -16.68 -6.59
C PHE A 19 -30.92 -17.75 -6.13
N ASP A 20 -32.15 -17.78 -6.66
CA ASP A 20 -33.19 -18.73 -6.22
C ASP A 20 -33.01 -20.18 -6.76
N ARG A 21 -32.00 -20.42 -7.61
CA ARG A 21 -31.69 -21.79 -8.08
C ARG A 21 -30.55 -22.41 -7.27
N LYS A 22 -30.93 -23.04 -6.15
CA LYS A 22 -30.10 -23.97 -5.37
C LYS A 22 -29.54 -25.10 -6.26
N ARG A 23 -28.27 -24.99 -6.66
CA ARG A 23 -27.24 -26.04 -6.86
C ARG A 23 -26.24 -25.57 -7.91
N ASP A 24 -25.13 -24.94 -7.47
CA ASP A 24 -23.80 -25.01 -8.13
C ASP A 24 -22.80 -24.11 -7.38
N ARG A 25 -22.43 -24.53 -6.17
CA ARG A 25 -21.68 -23.70 -5.21
C ARG A 25 -20.27 -23.26 -5.65
N LYS A 26 -19.65 -23.88 -6.65
CA LYS A 26 -18.30 -23.46 -7.13
C LYS A 26 -18.36 -22.48 -8.30
N ALA A 27 -19.30 -22.65 -9.23
CA ALA A 27 -19.47 -21.71 -10.33
C ALA A 27 -20.17 -20.42 -9.88
N VAL A 28 -21.16 -20.52 -8.97
CA VAL A 28 -21.92 -19.38 -8.48
C VAL A 28 -21.07 -18.41 -7.64
N VAL A 29 -20.11 -18.90 -6.85
CA VAL A 29 -19.22 -18.02 -6.05
C VAL A 29 -18.33 -17.18 -6.96
N ILE A 30 -17.74 -17.78 -8.01
CA ILE A 30 -16.93 -17.04 -9.00
C ILE A 30 -17.77 -15.98 -9.72
N THR A 31 -19.05 -16.27 -10.01
CA THR A 31 -19.96 -15.30 -10.63
C THR A 31 -20.37 -14.20 -9.66
N ALA A 32 -20.69 -14.52 -8.41
CA ALA A 32 -21.08 -13.56 -7.38
C ALA A 32 -19.94 -12.57 -7.06
N ASP A 33 -18.71 -13.05 -6.94
CA ASP A 33 -17.54 -12.21 -6.69
C ASP A 33 -17.32 -11.19 -7.82
N ARG A 34 -17.47 -11.63 -9.08
CA ARG A 34 -17.39 -10.73 -10.25
C ARG A 34 -18.51 -9.70 -10.23
N VAL A 35 -19.71 -10.14 -9.87
CA VAL A 35 -20.88 -9.29 -9.80
C VAL A 35 -20.74 -8.23 -8.69
N TYR A 36 -20.24 -8.59 -7.51
CA TYR A 36 -19.98 -7.63 -6.43
C TYR A 36 -18.85 -6.65 -6.78
N MET A 37 -17.84 -7.11 -7.50
CA MET A 37 -16.77 -6.24 -8.01
C MET A 37 -17.32 -5.23 -9.03
N MET A 38 -18.22 -5.66 -9.93
CA MET A 38 -18.89 -4.76 -10.87
C MET A 38 -19.79 -3.74 -10.15
N ALA A 39 -20.54 -4.18 -9.13
CA ALA A 39 -21.35 -3.29 -8.31
C ALA A 39 -20.46 -2.27 -7.56
N SER A 40 -19.33 -2.71 -7.03
CA SER A 40 -18.34 -1.84 -6.38
C SER A 40 -17.76 -0.81 -7.36
N ALA A 41 -17.42 -1.23 -8.58
CA ALA A 41 -16.98 -0.33 -9.64
C ALA A 41 -18.04 0.71 -9.98
N TYR A 42 -19.30 0.29 -10.15
CA TYR A 42 -20.40 1.21 -10.40
C TYR A 42 -20.57 2.23 -9.26
N LEU A 43 -20.53 1.78 -8.00
CA LEU A 43 -20.62 2.67 -6.85
C LEU A 43 -19.49 3.69 -6.83
N LEU A 44 -18.26 3.24 -7.07
CA LEU A 44 -17.09 4.10 -7.11
C LEU A 44 -17.14 5.10 -8.27
N GLU A 45 -17.59 4.71 -9.46
CA GLU A 45 -17.67 5.61 -10.62
C GLU A 45 -18.83 6.61 -10.52
N LYS A 46 -19.96 6.22 -9.92
CA LYS A 46 -21.20 7.02 -9.96
C LYS A 46 -21.48 7.82 -8.70
N LYS A 47 -20.91 7.44 -7.55
CA LYS A 47 -21.14 8.14 -6.29
C LYS A 47 -19.88 8.85 -5.86
N GLU A 48 -19.99 10.15 -5.65
CA GLU A 48 -18.93 10.95 -5.04
C GLU A 48 -18.77 10.58 -3.56
N LYS A 49 -19.89 10.52 -2.83
CA LYS A 49 -19.97 10.13 -1.43
C LYS A 49 -20.81 8.87 -1.25
N MET A 50 -20.27 7.91 -0.52
CA MET A 50 -20.92 6.63 -0.21
C MET A 50 -21.41 6.62 1.24
N SER A 51 -22.46 5.84 1.54
CA SER A 51 -22.82 5.53 2.93
C SER A 51 -21.80 4.59 3.56
N GLU A 52 -21.86 4.42 4.87
CA GLU A 52 -20.97 3.49 5.60
C GLU A 52 -21.13 2.05 5.09
N GLU A 53 -22.36 1.59 4.84
CA GLU A 53 -22.61 0.23 4.34
C GLU A 53 -22.09 0.04 2.91
N GLN A 54 -22.17 1.09 2.08
CA GLN A 54 -21.62 1.07 0.73
C GLN A 54 -20.09 1.02 0.74
N LEU A 55 -19.44 1.77 1.65
CA LEU A 55 -18.00 1.71 1.83
C LEU A 55 -17.55 0.35 2.33
N GLU A 56 -18.25 -0.22 3.30
CA GLU A 56 -17.98 -1.57 3.79
C GLU A 56 -18.07 -2.59 2.66
N PHE A 57 -19.16 -2.56 1.90
CA PHE A 57 -19.33 -3.43 0.73
C PHE A 57 -18.17 -3.27 -0.27
N VAL A 58 -17.81 -2.03 -0.60
CA VAL A 58 -16.72 -1.74 -1.53
C VAL A 58 -15.38 -2.26 -0.98
N VAL A 59 -15.04 -2.02 0.28
CA VAL A 59 -13.79 -2.48 0.90
C VAL A 59 -13.68 -4.00 0.89
N LEU A 60 -14.79 -4.71 1.16
CA LEU A 60 -14.83 -6.17 1.25
C LEU A 60 -14.84 -6.84 -0.13
N TYR A 61 -15.52 -6.27 -1.12
CA TYR A 61 -15.79 -6.94 -2.40
C TYR A 61 -15.24 -6.23 -3.64
N GLY A 62 -14.67 -5.03 -3.49
CA GLY A 62 -14.20 -4.20 -4.60
C GLY A 62 -12.93 -4.73 -5.28
N GLY A 63 -12.15 -5.56 -4.59
CA GLY A 63 -10.96 -6.19 -5.15
C GLY A 63 -10.01 -5.19 -5.82
N PRO A 64 -9.49 -5.47 -7.03
CA PRO A 64 -8.60 -4.56 -7.76
C PRO A 64 -9.20 -3.20 -8.14
N VAL A 65 -10.53 -3.06 -8.14
CA VAL A 65 -11.17 -1.78 -8.50
C VAL A 65 -10.89 -0.71 -7.45
N LEU A 66 -10.64 -1.12 -6.20
CA LEU A 66 -10.29 -0.24 -5.10
C LEU A 66 -9.06 0.63 -5.39
N CYS A 67 -8.08 0.10 -6.13
CA CYS A 67 -6.76 0.70 -6.28
C CYS A 67 -6.82 2.11 -6.90
N ARG A 68 -7.73 2.35 -7.83
CA ARG A 68 -7.91 3.66 -8.48
C ARG A 68 -8.61 4.68 -7.60
N HIS A 69 -9.26 4.24 -6.53
CA HIS A 69 -10.08 5.08 -5.66
C HIS A 69 -9.64 5.05 -4.20
N VAL A 70 -8.49 4.43 -3.90
CA VAL A 70 -8.04 4.13 -2.53
C VAL A 70 -8.00 5.38 -1.65
N GLN A 71 -7.52 6.51 -2.18
CA GLN A 71 -7.41 7.75 -1.42
C GLN A 71 -8.78 8.27 -1.00
N ARG A 72 -9.76 8.26 -1.93
CA ARG A 72 -11.12 8.69 -1.64
C ARG A 72 -11.81 7.75 -0.63
N ILE A 73 -11.61 6.45 -0.77
CA ILE A 73 -12.16 5.44 0.15
C ILE A 73 -11.58 5.66 1.55
N TYR A 74 -10.25 5.73 1.66
CA TYR A 74 -9.55 5.99 2.93
C TYR A 74 -10.05 7.26 3.62
N ASN A 75 -10.16 8.36 2.88
CA ASN A 75 -10.64 9.63 3.42
C ASN A 75 -12.07 9.54 3.94
N GLN A 76 -12.99 8.90 3.22
CA GLN A 76 -14.37 8.73 3.70
C GLN A 76 -14.45 7.82 4.92
N LEU A 77 -13.66 6.74 4.97
CA LEU A 77 -13.57 5.89 6.17
C LEU A 77 -13.07 6.67 7.39
N LYS A 78 -12.06 7.53 7.24
CA LYS A 78 -11.59 8.41 8.32
C LYS A 78 -12.66 9.40 8.77
N VAL A 79 -13.41 9.98 7.83
CA VAL A 79 -14.52 10.90 8.15
C VAL A 79 -15.62 10.19 8.94
N TYR A 80 -15.91 8.92 8.63
CA TYR A 80 -16.90 8.12 9.35
C TYR A 80 -16.35 7.43 10.61
N GLY A 81 -15.06 7.56 10.93
CA GLY A 81 -14.46 6.90 12.08
C GLY A 81 -14.41 5.37 11.98
N ARG A 82 -14.46 4.82 10.76
CA ARG A 82 -14.45 3.37 10.49
C ARG A 82 -13.02 2.82 10.36
N ASP A 83 -12.23 3.00 11.42
CA ASP A 83 -10.84 2.51 11.46
C ASP A 83 -10.76 0.97 11.37
N ASP A 84 -11.83 0.25 11.73
CA ASP A 84 -12.00 -1.20 11.54
C ASP A 84 -11.87 -1.60 10.06
N LEU A 85 -12.45 -0.81 9.16
CA LEU A 85 -12.40 -1.06 7.71
C LEU A 85 -11.07 -0.63 7.08
N ILE A 86 -10.30 0.23 7.72
CA ILE A 86 -8.99 0.66 7.21
C ILE A 86 -8.00 -0.50 7.23
N GLY A 87 -8.08 -1.37 8.24
CA GLY A 87 -7.31 -2.61 8.27
C GLY A 87 -7.61 -3.50 7.06
N GLN A 88 -8.90 -3.69 6.76
CA GLN A 88 -9.34 -4.47 5.59
C GLN A 88 -8.93 -3.81 4.28
N LEU A 89 -9.05 -2.49 4.16
CA LEU A 89 -8.59 -1.75 3.00
C LEU A 89 -7.09 -1.93 2.77
N ARG A 90 -6.29 -1.99 3.85
CA ARG A 90 -4.85 -2.27 3.75
C ARG A 90 -4.59 -3.67 3.22
N LEU A 91 -5.30 -4.68 3.72
CA LEU A 91 -5.17 -6.05 3.20
C LEU A 91 -5.53 -6.11 1.70
N SER A 92 -6.60 -5.45 1.27
CA SER A 92 -6.98 -5.33 -0.14
C SER A 92 -5.91 -4.58 -0.96
N TRP A 93 -5.32 -3.52 -0.41
CA TRP A 93 -4.23 -2.78 -1.03
C TRP A 93 -3.01 -3.66 -1.29
N GLU A 94 -2.54 -4.38 -0.25
CA GLU A 94 -1.41 -5.30 -0.35
C GLU A 94 -1.65 -6.40 -1.39
N ARG A 95 -2.91 -6.87 -1.49
CA ARG A 95 -3.28 -7.96 -2.38
C ARG A 95 -3.44 -7.55 -3.84
N TYR A 96 -3.94 -6.35 -4.11
CA TYR A 96 -4.41 -5.99 -5.45
C TYR A 96 -3.74 -4.75 -6.07
N CYS A 97 -3.11 -3.87 -5.29
CA CYS A 97 -2.84 -2.50 -5.71
C CYS A 97 -1.37 -2.12 -5.92
N ASN A 98 -0.49 -3.10 -6.11
CA ASN A 98 0.96 -2.88 -6.32
C ASN A 98 1.57 -1.96 -5.26
N PRO A 99 1.59 -2.38 -3.98
CA PRO A 99 2.16 -1.60 -2.89
C PRO A 99 3.62 -1.19 -3.17
N THR A 100 4.02 -0.02 -2.67
CA THR A 100 5.42 0.41 -2.68
C THR A 100 6.19 -0.34 -1.59
N PRO A 101 7.52 -0.45 -1.64
CA PRO A 101 8.25 -1.14 -0.57
C PRO A 101 8.14 -0.45 0.80
N ILE A 102 7.94 0.88 0.81
CA ILE A 102 8.02 1.68 2.02
C ILE A 102 6.62 1.96 2.62
N PRO A 103 6.38 1.63 3.91
CA PRO A 103 5.17 2.00 4.61
C PRO A 103 5.11 3.50 4.91
N CYS A 104 3.94 4.10 4.76
CA CYS A 104 3.68 5.46 5.19
C CYS A 104 3.66 5.54 6.73
N PRO A 105 4.42 6.45 7.36
CA PRO A 105 4.47 6.59 8.82
C PRO A 105 3.12 7.02 9.43
N ARG A 106 2.23 7.63 8.63
CA ARG A 106 0.94 8.13 9.09
C ARG A 106 -0.19 7.11 9.00
N CYS A 107 -0.38 6.48 7.83
CA CYS A 107 -1.51 5.57 7.61
C CYS A 107 -1.12 4.09 7.62
N GLY A 108 0.17 3.76 7.62
CA GLY A 108 0.70 2.40 7.63
C GLY A 108 0.53 1.61 6.32
N PHE A 109 0.00 2.21 5.27
CA PHE A 109 -0.02 1.57 3.95
C PHE A 109 1.36 1.64 3.31
N ARG A 110 1.78 0.55 2.68
CA ARG A 110 2.91 0.51 1.75
C ARG A 110 2.59 1.27 0.47
N ALA A 111 2.69 2.60 0.53
CA ALA A 111 2.23 3.50 -0.52
C ALA A 111 3.03 4.80 -0.63
N LEU A 112 4.24 4.85 -0.07
CA LEU A 112 5.09 6.05 -0.13
C LEU A 112 5.88 6.09 -1.46
N THR A 113 5.77 7.20 -2.19
CA THR A 113 6.48 7.42 -3.45
C THR A 113 7.92 7.90 -3.23
N PRO A 114 8.77 7.90 -4.27
CA PRO A 114 10.11 8.52 -4.20
C PRO A 114 10.11 10.00 -3.83
N ASP A 115 9.01 10.71 -4.08
CA ASP A 115 8.82 12.12 -3.68
C ASP A 115 8.35 12.27 -2.23
N LEU A 116 8.38 11.18 -1.45
CA LEU A 116 7.97 11.10 -0.05
C LEU A 116 6.49 11.39 0.21
N VAL A 117 5.65 11.20 -0.82
CA VAL A 117 4.19 11.41 -0.71
C VAL A 117 3.47 10.07 -0.66
N CYS A 118 2.53 9.93 0.27
CA CYS A 118 1.70 8.73 0.37
C CYS A 118 0.54 8.77 -0.64
N MET A 119 0.47 7.78 -1.53
CA MET A 119 -0.62 7.65 -2.51
C MET A 119 -2.01 7.38 -1.88
N VAL A 120 -2.04 6.92 -0.62
CA VAL A 120 -3.29 6.56 0.07
C VAL A 120 -3.82 7.72 0.91
N CYS A 121 -3.00 8.32 1.78
CA CYS A 121 -3.47 9.37 2.68
C CYS A 121 -3.03 10.79 2.28
N GLY A 122 -2.20 10.93 1.24
CA GLY A 122 -1.67 12.22 0.79
C GLY A 122 -0.67 12.87 1.75
N TYR A 123 -0.19 12.15 2.76
CA TYR A 123 0.81 12.67 3.68
C TYR A 123 2.17 12.82 2.99
N GLU A 124 2.79 13.99 3.16
CA GLU A 124 4.17 14.27 2.79
C GLU A 124 5.06 13.98 4.00
N ALA A 125 5.85 12.92 3.93
CA ALA A 125 6.73 12.50 5.01
C ALA A 125 8.11 13.14 4.88
N ASP A 126 8.78 13.36 6.02
CA ASP A 126 10.21 13.68 6.00
C ASP A 126 11.10 12.42 6.08
N GLU A 127 12.38 12.54 5.70
CA GLU A 127 13.32 11.42 5.71
C GLU A 127 13.46 10.76 7.11
N ASN A 128 13.36 11.52 8.20
CA ASN A 128 13.52 10.97 9.55
C ASN A 128 12.31 10.11 9.94
N GLU A 129 11.11 10.52 9.58
CA GLU A 129 9.90 9.72 9.78
C GLU A 129 9.97 8.40 9.03
N ILE A 130 10.44 8.44 7.78
CA ILE A 130 10.61 7.24 6.95
C ILE A 130 11.62 6.30 7.59
N LYS A 131 12.79 6.81 7.96
CA LYS A 131 13.83 5.99 8.60
C LYS A 131 13.36 5.30 9.87
N LYS A 132 12.54 5.98 10.68
CA LYS A 132 11.91 5.38 11.86
C LYS A 132 10.90 4.30 11.48
N ALA A 133 10.07 4.56 10.47
CA ALA A 133 9.02 3.63 10.04
C ALA A 133 9.57 2.30 9.47
N ILE A 134 10.79 2.30 8.93
CA ILE A 134 11.42 1.12 8.33
C ILE A 134 12.51 0.46 9.19
N ASP A 135 12.71 0.94 10.42
CA ASP A 135 13.86 0.57 11.26
C ASP A 135 15.18 0.65 10.49
N PHE A 136 15.52 1.87 10.05
CA PHE A 136 16.65 2.09 9.15
C PHE A 136 17.99 1.62 9.73
N GLU A 137 18.16 1.66 11.06
CA GLU A 137 19.38 1.15 11.70
C GLU A 137 19.55 -0.35 11.46
N GLN A 138 18.47 -1.12 11.65
CA GLN A 138 18.48 -2.56 11.38
C GLN A 138 18.73 -2.85 9.90
N LYS A 139 18.09 -2.10 9.00
CA LYS A 139 18.33 -2.25 7.55
C LYS A 139 19.78 -1.89 7.15
N ILE A 140 20.44 -0.93 7.82
CA ILE A 140 21.86 -0.64 7.61
C ILE A 140 22.72 -1.86 7.97
N ARG A 141 22.40 -2.57 9.06
CA ARG A 141 23.15 -3.77 9.47
C ARG A 141 23.04 -4.86 8.40
N GLU A 142 21.83 -5.13 7.94
CA GLU A 142 21.55 -6.08 6.85
C GLU A 142 22.29 -5.69 5.57
N PHE A 143 22.32 -4.40 5.24
CA PHE A 143 23.06 -3.89 4.08
C PHE A 143 24.56 -4.16 4.16
N VAL A 144 25.19 -3.85 5.30
CA VAL A 144 26.63 -4.06 5.50
C VAL A 144 26.99 -5.55 5.49
N GLU A 145 26.09 -6.42 5.96
CA GLU A 145 26.25 -7.86 5.92
C GLU A 145 26.17 -8.38 4.48
N MET A 146 25.15 -7.97 3.74
CA MET A 146 24.82 -8.47 2.39
C MET A 146 25.78 -8.00 1.30
N TYR A 147 26.28 -6.77 1.38
CA TYR A 147 27.12 -6.18 0.33
C TYR A 147 28.62 -6.30 0.63
N ASP A 148 29.43 -6.19 -0.42
CA ASP A 148 30.88 -6.12 -0.32
C ASP A 148 31.33 -4.77 0.26
N ARG A 149 32.59 -4.71 0.69
CA ARG A 149 33.17 -3.54 1.32
C ARG A 149 33.14 -2.29 0.44
N ALA A 150 33.44 -2.43 -0.86
CA ALA A 150 33.51 -1.28 -1.77
C ALA A 150 32.12 -0.67 -1.99
N SER A 151 31.08 -1.50 -2.12
CA SER A 151 29.68 -1.05 -2.20
C SER A 151 29.24 -0.26 -0.96
N VAL A 152 29.66 -0.69 0.23
CA VAL A 152 29.33 0.02 1.49
C VAL A 152 30.15 1.31 1.63
N GLU A 153 31.43 1.29 1.26
CA GLU A 153 32.28 2.48 1.26
C GLU A 153 31.75 3.54 0.28
N GLU A 154 31.25 3.14 -0.90
CA GLU A 154 30.59 4.03 -1.86
C GLU A 154 29.40 4.77 -1.20
N ALA A 155 28.53 4.05 -0.49
CA ALA A 155 27.38 4.64 0.18
C ALA A 155 27.81 5.69 1.22
N ILE A 156 28.84 5.38 2.02
CA ILE A 156 29.38 6.31 3.04
C ILE A 156 29.94 7.58 2.39
N GLU A 157 30.73 7.42 1.33
CA GLU A 157 31.38 8.50 0.59
C GLU A 157 30.36 9.42 -0.08
N ARG A 158 29.44 8.85 -0.86
CA ARG A 158 28.37 9.61 -1.53
C ARG A 158 27.35 10.17 -0.55
N GLY A 159 27.19 9.52 0.60
CA GLY A 159 26.37 9.99 1.71
C GLY A 159 24.88 9.74 1.56
N TYR A 160 24.48 8.76 0.76
CA TYR A 160 23.10 8.31 0.64
C TYR A 160 23.05 6.83 0.27
N VAL A 161 21.86 6.25 0.39
CA VAL A 161 21.54 4.91 -0.10
C VAL A 161 20.21 4.94 -0.84
N LEU A 162 19.97 3.93 -1.68
CA LEU A 162 18.67 3.68 -2.28
C LEU A 162 17.90 2.71 -1.39
N VAL A 163 16.65 3.02 -1.08
CA VAL A 163 15.79 2.22 -0.21
C VAL A 163 14.56 1.76 -0.98
N GLY A 164 14.52 0.46 -1.24
CA GLY A 164 13.35 -0.25 -1.72
C GLY A 164 12.93 -1.30 -0.69
N GLU A 165 12.70 -2.54 -1.12
CA GLU A 165 12.49 -3.67 -0.20
C GLU A 165 13.72 -3.85 0.73
N THR A 166 14.90 -3.66 0.16
CA THR A 166 16.19 -3.62 0.85
C THR A 166 16.91 -2.29 0.59
N ILE A 167 17.93 -2.01 1.41
CA ILE A 167 18.88 -0.94 1.12
C ILE A 167 19.86 -1.41 0.04
N LYS A 168 20.17 -0.52 -0.91
CA LYS A 168 21.09 -0.77 -2.03
C LYS A 168 22.15 0.34 -2.09
N PRO A 169 23.36 0.05 -2.60
CA PRO A 169 24.36 1.10 -2.79
C PRO A 169 23.93 2.09 -3.88
N PRO A 170 24.49 3.31 -3.91
CA PRO A 170 24.19 4.31 -4.94
C PRO A 170 24.36 3.87 -6.39
N SER A 171 25.31 2.96 -6.65
CA SER A 171 25.57 2.42 -7.99
C SER A 171 24.59 1.33 -8.44
N ALA A 172 23.75 0.81 -7.53
CA ALA A 172 22.81 -0.25 -7.87
C ALA A 172 21.75 0.22 -8.86
N LYS A 173 21.18 -0.76 -9.61
CA LYS A 173 20.06 -0.49 -10.50
C LYS A 173 18.87 0.05 -9.70
N ARG A 174 18.44 1.25 -10.06
CA ARG A 174 17.28 1.91 -9.45
C ARG A 174 15.97 1.28 -9.93
N GLU A 175 15.09 0.98 -8.99
CA GLU A 175 13.72 0.54 -9.23
C GLU A 175 12.74 1.74 -9.13
N PRO A 176 11.53 1.65 -9.72
CA PRO A 176 10.62 2.79 -9.82
C PRO A 176 10.25 3.45 -8.48
N TYR A 177 10.23 2.68 -7.39
CA TYR A 177 9.86 3.15 -6.06
C TYR A 177 11.05 3.23 -5.10
N ASP A 178 12.29 3.12 -5.58
CA ASP A 178 13.47 3.31 -4.73
C ASP A 178 13.56 4.78 -4.28
N ILE A 179 13.58 4.97 -2.97
CA ILE A 179 13.73 6.27 -2.33
C ILE A 179 15.21 6.51 -2.03
N GLU A 180 15.73 7.68 -2.38
CA GLU A 180 17.06 8.11 -1.94
C GLU A 180 16.94 8.64 -0.51
N LEU A 181 17.63 8.00 0.45
CA LEU A 181 17.72 8.50 1.82
C LEU A 181 19.16 8.92 2.12
N ARG A 182 19.32 10.13 2.67
CA ARG A 182 20.62 10.69 3.03
C ARG A 182 21.14 10.05 4.30
N LEU A 183 22.42 9.74 4.34
CA LEU A 183 23.06 9.19 5.53
C LEU A 183 23.48 10.29 6.50
N SER A 184 22.99 10.21 7.73
CA SER A 184 23.44 11.06 8.83
C SER A 184 24.87 10.71 9.26
N LYS A 185 25.51 11.61 10.03
CA LYS A 185 26.86 11.35 10.57
C LYS A 185 26.91 10.06 11.39
N ASN A 186 25.88 9.78 12.18
CA ASN A 186 25.80 8.60 13.05
C ASN A 186 25.61 7.32 12.23
N GLU A 187 24.80 7.36 11.16
CA GLU A 187 24.58 6.23 10.26
C GLU A 187 25.86 5.87 9.50
N LYS A 188 26.60 6.87 9.00
CA LYS A 188 27.92 6.64 8.39
C LYS A 188 28.90 6.01 9.36
N GLU A 189 28.90 6.47 10.61
CA GLU A 189 29.79 5.93 11.65
C GLU A 189 29.44 4.48 12.02
N LEU A 190 28.14 4.17 12.13
CA LEU A 190 27.67 2.81 12.31
C LEU A 190 28.17 1.88 11.20
N MET A 191 28.04 2.29 9.93
CA MET A 191 28.50 1.49 8.80
C MET A 191 30.02 1.25 8.85
N ARG A 192 30.82 2.27 9.19
CA ARG A 192 32.28 2.12 9.36
C ARG A 192 32.63 1.13 10.46
N ARG A 193 31.95 1.22 11.60
CA ARG A 193 32.14 0.28 12.72
C ARG A 193 31.84 -1.16 12.28
N LEU A 194 30.68 -1.40 11.67
CA LEU A 194 30.28 -2.73 11.19
C LEU A 194 31.25 -3.29 10.15
N LEU A 195 31.75 -2.45 9.22
CA LEU A 195 32.78 -2.86 8.25
C LEU A 195 34.12 -3.24 8.89
N SER A 196 34.45 -2.65 10.04
CA SER A 196 35.66 -2.99 10.78
C SER A 196 35.52 -4.32 11.52
N GLU A 197 34.34 -4.60 12.07
CA GLU A 197 34.01 -5.85 12.76
C GLU A 197 33.97 -7.04 11.78
N LYS A 198 33.47 -6.83 10.55
CA LYS A 198 33.46 -7.81 9.45
C LYS A 198 34.86 -8.28 9.02
N ARG A 199 35.95 -7.58 9.42
CA ARG A 199 37.33 -8.01 9.12
C ARG A 199 37.86 -9.10 10.05
N VAL A 200 37.22 -9.33 11.20
CA VAL A 200 37.76 -10.18 12.28
C VAL A 200 37.12 -11.58 12.30
N GLY A 201 36.06 -11.81 11.53
CA GLY A 201 35.42 -13.13 11.33
C GLY A 201 35.68 -13.68 9.94
#